data_AF-A0A7X8ZES9-F1
#
_entry.id   AF-A0A7X8ZES9-F1
#
_cell.length_a   1.000
_cell.length_b   1.000
_cell.length_c   1.000
_cell.angle_alpha   90.00
_cell.angle_beta   90.00
_cell.angle_gamma   90.00
#
_symmetry.space_group_name_H-M   'P 1'
#
loop_
_entity.id
_entity.type
_entity.pdbx_description
1 polymer ?
#
loop_
_entity_poly.entity_id
_entity_poly.type
_entity_poly.pdbx_seq_one_letter_code
_entity_poly.pdbx_strand_id
1 'polypeptide(L)'
;MKSWNITMITGLVGVLYFVLISLVFGPMDLVIGNQIAFILVSVLAIIAAVANGREADNPTWHTWVGLIGALLIALPGVSSLVASLLLLAGDSMVNLASSLATVAAIGMLILLPVGIVMCLVAGFSRFHAARRFAL
;
A
#
# COMPACT_ATOMS: atom_id res chain seq x y z
N MET A 1 18.94 -9.90 -14.51
CA MET A 1 18.93 -8.85 -13.45
C MET A 1 18.19 -9.44 -12.26
N LYS A 2 18.78 -9.42 -11.04
CA LYS A 2 18.10 -9.86 -9.81
C LYS A 2 16.77 -9.08 -9.75
N SER A 3 15.62 -9.73 -9.94
CA SER A 3 14.35 -8.99 -9.88
C SER A 3 14.23 -8.47 -8.46
N TRP A 4 14.17 -7.15 -8.32
CA TRP A 4 13.92 -6.53 -7.04
C TRP A 4 12.53 -6.99 -6.61
N ASN A 5 12.43 -7.64 -5.45
CA ASN A 5 11.17 -8.17 -4.95
C ASN A 5 10.31 -7.00 -4.47
N ILE A 6 9.61 -6.37 -5.42
CA ILE A 6 8.84 -5.15 -5.20
C ILE A 6 7.78 -5.34 -4.12
N THR A 7 7.16 -6.51 -4.04
CA THR A 7 6.19 -6.86 -2.99
C THR A 7 6.81 -6.75 -1.59
N MET A 8 8.04 -7.26 -1.43
CA MET A 8 8.78 -7.15 -0.17
C MET A 8 9.14 -5.69 0.15
N ILE A 9 9.59 -4.93 -0.86
CA ILE A 9 9.95 -3.52 -0.70
C ILE A 9 8.73 -2.69 -0.27
N THR A 10 7.58 -2.90 -0.92
CA THR A 10 6.32 -2.24 -0.55
C THR A 10 5.93 -2.55 0.89
N GLY A 11 6.06 -3.80 1.33
CA GLY A 11 5.84 -4.17 2.74
C GLY A 11 6.78 -3.43 3.68
N LEU A 12 8.09 -3.39 3.38
CA LEU A 12 9.09 -2.70 4.22
C LEU A 12 8.88 -1.18 4.27
N VAL A 13 8.56 -0.56 3.14
CA VAL A 13 8.24 0.88 3.08
C VAL A 13 6.95 1.18 3.84
N GLY A 14 5.97 0.28 3.80
CA GLY A 14 4.76 0.40 4.62
C GLY A 14 5.04 0.32 6.11
N VAL A 15 5.94 -0.57 6.57
CA VAL A 15 6.42 -0.57 7.96
C VAL A 15 7.10 0.74 8.32
N LEU A 16 7.99 1.24 7.45
CA LEU A 16 8.66 2.52 7.67
C LEU A 16 7.66 3.66 7.80
N TYR A 17 6.63 3.70 6.94
CA TYR A 17 5.54 4.66 7.05
C TYR A 17 4.81 4.56 8.40
N PHE A 18 4.52 3.34 8.85
CA PHE A 18 3.86 3.10 10.14
C PHE A 18 4.70 3.58 11.34
N VAL A 19 6.02 3.44 11.26
CA VAL A 19 6.96 3.99 12.25
C VAL A 19 6.97 5.52 12.19
N LEU A 20 7.08 6.09 10.99
CA LEU A 20 7.13 7.55 10.79
C LEU A 20 5.84 8.23 11.25
N ILE A 21 4.66 7.67 10.95
CA ILE A 21 3.40 8.25 11.43
C ILE A 21 3.30 8.21 12.96
N SER A 22 3.76 7.12 13.58
CA SER A 22 3.66 6.93 15.04
C SER A 22 4.67 7.79 15.82
N LEU A 23 5.89 7.94 15.31
CA LEU A 23 7.00 8.57 16.03
C LEU A 23 7.28 10.01 15.62
N VAL A 24 6.88 10.40 14.40
CA VAL A 24 7.24 11.71 13.82
C VAL A 24 5.99 12.47 13.42
N PHE A 25 5.22 11.97 12.45
CA PHE A 25 4.15 12.79 11.85
C PHE A 25 2.98 13.05 12.79
N GLY A 26 2.54 12.04 13.55
CA GLY A 26 1.48 12.19 14.55
C GLY A 26 1.89 13.12 15.69
N PRO A 27 2.99 12.84 16.41
CA PRO A 27 3.41 13.67 17.55
C PRO A 27 3.76 15.12 17.20
N MET A 28 4.25 15.38 15.99
CA MET A 28 4.67 16.71 15.54
C MET A 28 3.61 17.43 14.68
N ASP A 29 2.41 16.86 14.52
CA ASP A 29 1.33 17.39 13.69
C ASP A 29 1.75 17.74 12.24
N LEU A 30 2.61 16.90 11.65
CA LEU A 30 3.17 17.11 10.30
C LEU A 30 2.21 16.57 9.23
N VAL A 31 1.07 17.23 9.06
CA VAL A 31 -0.02 16.80 8.16
C VAL A 31 0.45 16.62 6.71
N ILE A 32 1.20 17.59 6.16
CA ILE A 32 1.70 17.54 4.78
C ILE A 32 2.72 16.40 4.61
N GLY A 33 3.63 16.23 5.57
CA GLY A 33 4.62 15.16 5.55
C GLY A 33 3.96 13.79 5.56
N ASN A 34 2.93 13.61 6.39
CA ASN A 34 2.13 12.39 6.44
C ASN A 34 1.45 12.09 5.11
N GLN A 35 0.79 13.09 4.50
CA GLN A 35 0.11 12.92 3.21
C GLN A 35 1.09 12.51 2.09
N ILE A 36 2.22 13.20 1.98
CA ILE A 36 3.23 12.88 0.95
C ILE A 36 3.75 11.46 1.14
N ALA A 37 4.12 11.08 2.37
CA ALA A 37 4.61 9.74 2.66
C ALA A 37 3.55 8.68 2.35
N PHE A 38 2.29 8.95 2.67
CA PHE A 38 1.18 8.04 2.39
C PHE A 38 0.92 7.85 0.89
N ILE A 39 1.00 8.93 0.09
CA ILE A 39 0.91 8.85 -1.37
C ILE A 39 2.03 7.98 -1.93
N LEU A 40 3.27 8.16 -1.47
CA LEU A 40 4.41 7.36 -1.93
C LEU A 40 4.22 5.87 -1.64
N VAL A 41 3.76 5.51 -0.44
CA VAL A 41 3.43 4.13 -0.07
C VAL A 41 2.35 3.56 -0.99
N SER A 42 1.31 4.35 -1.28
CA SER A 42 0.19 3.96 -2.13
C SER A 42 0.62 3.72 -3.58
N VAL A 43 1.51 4.57 -4.11
CA VAL A 43 2.10 4.38 -5.46
C VAL A 43 2.93 3.10 -5.53
N LEU A 44 3.79 2.86 -4.54
CA LEU A 44 4.56 1.62 -4.46
C LEU A 44 3.67 0.39 -4.36
N ALA A 45 2.55 0.50 -3.65
CA ALA A 45 1.56 -0.56 -3.55
C ALA A 45 0.87 -0.84 -4.89
N ILE A 46 0.51 0.19 -5.65
CA ILE A 46 -0.02 0.01 -7.01
C ILE A 46 1.01 -0.69 -7.91
N ILE A 47 2.29 -0.28 -7.87
CA ILE A 47 3.36 -0.92 -8.63
C ILE A 47 3.51 -2.38 -8.24
N ALA A 48 3.47 -2.70 -6.94
CA ALA A 48 3.51 -4.09 -6.47
C ALA A 48 2.28 -4.87 -6.93
N ALA A 49 1.08 -4.31 -6.86
CA ALA A 49 -0.14 -4.97 -7.34
C ALA A 49 -0.03 -5.30 -8.83
N VAL A 50 0.44 -4.36 -9.66
CA VAL A 50 0.67 -4.58 -11.10
C VAL A 50 1.73 -5.68 -11.32
N ALA A 51 2.82 -5.67 -10.56
CA ALA A 51 3.85 -6.70 -10.68
C ALA A 51 3.33 -8.10 -10.33
N ASN A 52 2.58 -8.25 -9.23
CA ASN A 52 1.95 -9.52 -8.89
C ASN A 52 0.86 -9.92 -9.90
N GLY A 53 0.10 -8.96 -10.43
CA GLY A 53 -0.91 -9.21 -11.46
C GLY A 53 -0.32 -9.71 -12.78
N ARG A 54 0.87 -9.25 -13.16
CA ARG A 54 1.60 -9.78 -14.33
C ARG A 54 2.08 -11.22 -14.16
N GLU A 55 2.24 -11.66 -12.92
CA GLU A 55 2.61 -13.04 -12.58
C GLU A 55 1.38 -13.94 -12.40
N ALA A 56 0.16 -13.44 -12.70
CA ALA A 56 -1.08 -14.18 -12.53
C ALA A 56 -1.23 -15.36 -13.50
N ASP A 57 -0.49 -15.38 -14.62
CA ASP A 57 -0.55 -16.46 -15.62
C ASP A 57 0.07 -17.78 -15.11
N ASN A 58 0.93 -17.72 -14.08
CA ASN A 58 1.40 -18.90 -13.35
C ASN A 58 1.38 -18.63 -11.84
N PRO A 59 0.17 -18.59 -11.25
CA PRO A 59 0.00 -17.99 -9.93
C PRO A 59 0.41 -18.97 -8.84
N THR A 60 1.38 -18.56 -8.02
CA THR A 60 1.64 -19.22 -6.72
C THR A 60 0.78 -18.56 -5.63
N TRP A 61 0.60 -19.23 -4.48
CA TRP A 61 -0.13 -18.63 -3.36
C TRP A 61 0.48 -17.27 -2.93
N HIS A 62 1.81 -17.13 -3.02
CA HIS A 62 2.51 -15.88 -2.72
C HIS A 62 2.13 -14.74 -3.68
N THR A 63 1.76 -15.04 -4.92
CA THR A 63 1.31 -14.06 -5.92
C THR A 63 -0.03 -13.48 -5.52
N TRP A 64 -0.98 -14.32 -5.11
CA TRP A 64 -2.28 -13.86 -4.63
C TRP A 64 -2.19 -13.08 -3.33
N VAL A 65 -1.41 -13.57 -2.36
CA VAL A 65 -1.20 -12.87 -1.08
C VAL A 65 -0.49 -11.53 -1.31
N GLY A 66 0.51 -11.49 -2.20
CA GLY A 66 1.21 -10.26 -2.57
C GLY A 66 0.29 -9.25 -3.28
N LEU A 67 -0.55 -9.71 -4.21
CA LEU A 67 -1.53 -8.89 -4.91
C LEU A 67 -2.57 -8.31 -3.95
N ILE A 68 -3.21 -9.15 -3.13
CA ILE A 68 -4.22 -8.71 -2.15
C ILE A 68 -3.57 -7.75 -1.16
N GLY A 69 -2.40 -8.09 -0.62
CA GLY A 69 -1.68 -7.21 0.28
C GLY A 69 -1.41 -5.83 -0.31
N ALA A 70 -0.93 -5.80 -1.56
CA ALA A 70 -0.66 -4.55 -2.26
C ALA A 70 -1.93 -3.73 -2.54
N LEU A 71 -3.04 -4.38 -2.90
CA LEU A 71 -4.32 -3.70 -3.09
C LEU A 71 -4.87 -3.11 -1.77
N LEU A 72 -4.72 -3.81 -0.65
CA LEU A 72 -5.14 -3.32 0.67
C LEU A 72 -4.35 -2.09 1.12
N ILE A 73 -3.08 -1.97 0.72
CA ILE A 73 -2.26 -0.77 0.96
C ILE A 73 -2.66 0.35 -0.01
N ALA A 74 -2.94 0.05 -1.27
CA ALA A 74 -3.23 1.05 -2.30
C ALA A 74 -4.62 1.69 -2.14
N LEU A 75 -5.63 0.90 -1.75
CA LEU A 75 -7.03 1.33 -1.71
C LEU A 75 -7.26 2.60 -0.89
N PRO A 76 -6.76 2.73 0.36
CA PRO A 76 -7.02 3.90 1.16
C PRO A 76 -6.30 5.15 0.60
N GLY A 77 -5.15 4.97 -0.04
CA GLY A 77 -4.45 6.04 -0.75
C GLY A 77 -5.20 6.57 -1.95
N VAL A 78 -5.71 5.66 -2.79
CA VAL A 78 -6.54 6.03 -3.95
C VAL A 78 -7.83 6.72 -3.49
N SER A 79 -8.51 6.18 -2.47
CA SER A 79 -9.71 6.81 -1.90
C SER A 79 -9.43 8.22 -1.38
N SER A 80 -8.29 8.43 -0.70
CA SER A 80 -7.89 9.77 -0.22
C SER A 80 -7.63 10.75 -1.37
N LEU A 81 -6.96 10.29 -2.43
CA LEU A 81 -6.65 11.13 -3.60
C LEU A 81 -7.94 11.52 -4.33
N VAL A 82 -8.82 10.54 -4.60
CA VAL A 82 -10.11 10.78 -5.27
C VAL A 82 -11.00 11.68 -4.42
N ALA A 83 -11.08 11.48 -3.10
CA ALA A 83 -11.80 12.37 -2.21
C ALA A 83 -11.33 13.83 -2.34
N SER A 84 -10.00 14.03 -2.36
CA SER A 84 -9.40 15.36 -2.48
C SER A 84 -9.72 16.02 -3.84
N LEU A 85 -9.66 15.25 -4.93
CA LEU A 85 -10.02 15.73 -6.26
C LEU A 85 -11.52 16.09 -6.37
N LEU A 86 -12.39 15.32 -5.73
CA LEU A 86 -13.83 15.59 -5.72
C LEU A 86 -14.18 16.85 -4.92
N LEU A 87 -13.50 17.12 -3.81
CA LEU A 87 -13.67 18.38 -3.06
C LEU A 87 -13.26 19.61 -3.89
N LEU A 88 -12.27 19.45 -4.77
CA LEU A 88 -11.85 20.50 -5.70
C LEU A 88 -12.86 20.71 -6.85
N ALA A 89 -13.69 19.71 -7.15
CA ALA A 89 -14.67 19.77 -8.24
C ALA A 89 -15.98 20.49 -7.86
N GLY A 90 -16.17 20.88 -6.59
CA GLY A 90 -17.28 21.71 -6.11
C GLY A 90 -18.32 20.98 -5.25
N ASP A 91 -19.32 21.74 -4.78
CA ASP A 91 -20.25 21.32 -3.71
C ASP A 91 -21.12 20.10 -4.04
N SER A 92 -21.35 19.79 -5.31
CA SER A 92 -22.19 18.66 -5.73
C SER A 92 -21.57 17.29 -5.40
N MET A 93 -20.28 17.24 -5.08
CA MET A 93 -19.52 15.99 -4.85
C MET A 93 -19.12 15.78 -3.37
N VAL A 94 -19.53 16.66 -2.46
CA VAL A 94 -19.11 16.66 -1.05
C VAL A 94 -19.47 15.35 -0.34
N ASN A 95 -20.66 14.81 -0.57
CA ASN A 95 -21.10 13.54 0.06
C ASN A 95 -20.24 12.35 -0.39
N LEU A 96 -19.89 12.30 -1.68
CA LEU A 96 -19.04 11.25 -2.24
C LEU A 96 -17.61 11.38 -1.72
N ALA A 97 -17.08 12.61 -1.67
CA ALA A 97 -15.76 12.89 -1.11
C ALA A 97 -15.66 12.49 0.37
N SER A 98 -16.67 12.83 1.17
CA SER A 98 -16.73 12.45 2.60
C SER A 98 -16.77 10.94 2.80
N SER A 99 -17.54 10.23 1.97
CA SER A 99 -17.59 8.76 1.98
C SER A 99 -16.23 8.15 1.65
N LEU A 100 -15.53 8.66 0.63
CA LEU A 100 -14.19 8.20 0.25
C LEU A 100 -13.13 8.56 1.29
N ALA A 101 -13.23 9.73 1.93
CA ALA A 101 -12.36 10.10 3.05
C ALA A 101 -12.54 9.14 4.24
N THR A 102 -13.78 8.68 4.49
CA THR A 102 -14.07 7.67 5.52
C THR A 102 -13.45 6.32 5.16
N VAL A 103 -13.57 5.88 3.90
CA VAL A 103 -12.91 4.66 3.41
C VAL A 103 -11.39 4.77 3.54
N ALA A 104 -10.82 5.93 3.22
CA ALA A 104 -9.39 6.19 3.39
C ALA A 104 -8.95 6.11 4.86
N ALA A 105 -9.73 6.70 5.78
CA ALA A 105 -9.44 6.66 7.21
C ALA A 105 -9.52 5.24 7.80
N ILE A 106 -10.61 4.53 7.54
CA ILE A 106 -10.77 3.12 7.96
C ILE A 106 -9.69 2.25 7.33
N GLY A 107 -9.41 2.50 6.06
CA GLY A 107 -8.39 1.79 5.32
C GLY A 107 -6.99 2.00 5.88
N MET A 108 -6.63 3.20 6.32
CA MET A 108 -5.35 3.45 7.01
C MET A 108 -5.24 2.71 8.35
N LEU A 109 -6.33 2.55 9.09
CA LEU A 109 -6.31 1.90 10.40
C LEU A 109 -6.27 0.37 10.31
N ILE A 110 -6.99 -0.22 9.35
CA ILE A 110 -7.21 -1.67 9.30
C ILE A 110 -6.57 -2.30 8.07
N LEU A 111 -6.87 -1.77 6.88
CA LEU A 111 -6.45 -2.40 5.63
C LEU A 111 -4.94 -2.25 5.41
N LEU A 112 -4.38 -1.09 5.75
CA LEU A 112 -2.97 -0.79 5.58
C LEU A 112 -2.06 -1.75 6.40
N PRO A 113 -2.25 -1.94 7.73
CA PRO A 113 -1.47 -2.93 8.49
C PRO A 113 -1.59 -4.34 7.93
N VAL A 114 -2.80 -4.79 7.60
CA VAL A 114 -3.03 -6.13 7.04
C VAL A 114 -2.29 -6.28 5.70
N GLY A 115 -2.41 -5.29 4.83
CA GLY A 115 -1.74 -5.27 3.54
C GLY A 115 -0.22 -5.30 3.66
N ILE A 116 0.34 -4.54 4.60
CA ILE A 116 1.78 -4.54 4.91
C ILE A 116 2.26 -5.95 5.27
N VAL A 117 1.56 -6.60 6.21
CA VAL A 117 1.92 -7.96 6.64
C VAL A 117 1.84 -8.95 5.48
N MET A 118 0.76 -8.90 4.68
CA MET A 118 0.61 -9.77 3.52
C MET A 118 1.73 -9.57 2.48
N CYS A 119 2.08 -8.31 2.18
CA CYS A 119 3.20 -8.00 1.29
C CYS A 119 4.54 -8.53 1.82
N LEU A 120 4.81 -8.40 3.12
CA LEU A 120 6.02 -8.94 3.74
C LEU A 120 6.05 -10.48 3.70
N VAL A 121 4.95 -11.14 4.06
CA VAL A 121 4.85 -12.61 4.04
C VAL A 121 5.09 -13.14 2.62
N ALA A 122 4.40 -12.58 1.62
CA ALA A 122 4.58 -12.95 0.22
C ALA A 122 6.01 -12.66 -0.26
N GLY A 123 6.53 -11.47 0.07
CA GLY A 123 7.86 -11.00 -0.30
C GLY A 123 8.97 -11.90 0.24
N PHE A 124 9.02 -12.12 1.56
CA PHE A 124 10.03 -12.96 2.19
C PHE A 124 9.95 -14.41 1.72
N SER A 125 8.74 -14.94 1.53
CA SER A 125 8.57 -16.32 1.05
C SER A 125 9.12 -16.50 -0.36
N ARG A 126 8.89 -15.55 -1.27
CA ARG A 126 9.49 -15.51 -2.61
C ARG A 126 11.02 -15.40 -2.55
N PHE A 127 11.54 -14.55 -1.66
CA PHE A 127 12.98 -14.40 -1.46
C PHE A 127 13.64 -15.69 -0.99
N HIS A 128 13.05 -16.38 0.00
CA HIS A 128 13.55 -17.64 0.50
C HIS A 128 13.43 -18.77 -0.52
N ALA A 129 12.32 -18.84 -1.28
CA ALA A 129 12.16 -19.81 -2.36
C ALA A 129 13.25 -19.63 -3.43
N ALA A 130 13.46 -18.41 -3.92
CA ALA A 130 14.51 -18.11 -4.89
C ALA A 130 15.91 -18.46 -4.38
N ARG A 131 16.16 -18.29 -3.07
CA ARG A 131 17.45 -18.64 -2.45
C ARG A 131 17.66 -20.15 -2.33
N ARG A 132 16.60 -20.94 -2.13
CA ARG A 132 16.69 -22.42 -2.06
C ARG A 132 17.05 -23.07 -3.40
N PHE A 133 16.66 -22.46 -4.52
CA PHE A 133 16.97 -22.98 -5.86
C PHE A 133 18.28 -22.42 -6.46
N ALA A 134 18.96 -21.52 -5.75
CA ALA A 134 20.24 -20.93 -6.16
C ALA A 134 21.46 -21.57 -5.47
N LEU A 135 21.22 -22.56 -4.60
CA LEU A 135 22.21 -23.46 -4.00
C LEU A 135 22.05 -24.85 -4.63
#